data_AF-A0A7W1V1M5-F1
#
_entry.id   AF-A0A7W1V1M5-F1
#
_cell.length_a   1.000
_cell.length_b   1.000
_cell.length_c   1.000
_cell.angle_alpha   90.00
_cell.angle_beta   90.00
_cell.angle_gamma   90.00
#
_symmetry.space_group_name_H-M   'P 1'
#
loop_
_entity.id
_entity.type
_entity.pdbx_description
1 polymer ?
#
loop_
_entity_poly.entity_id
_entity_poly.type
_entity_poly.pdbx_seq_one_letter_code
_entity_poly.pdbx_strand_id
1 'polypeptide(L)'
;MKLKLILLLAFATVNFNAQHSCDFTAHYLEFLTIEVKTFDDEAYIFLKPQKPSESFCFYPVFKDTMYINYLSKSLLDLKYVDEYFKGSQNQEVLNERFLSVLDKDTIFKKSLNELIGKTILGKPKDTITFNQLMNNAVKFFSIYLNEDGNYKGKICVGNELIIQNLHKVRHPQVEAFCFSSIFKHLLSKDKKYDFVDEWKTAVIDIASVSLGVDEDEMILRAQGALFLLMKNNENLQNMLLEEYELNKDVLPFYLSYQ
;
A
#
# COMPACT_ATOMS: atom_id res chain seq x y z
N MET A 1 -50.80 46.01 -40.33
CA MET A 1 -50.76 44.77 -39.54
C MET A 1 -49.35 44.20 -39.64
N LYS A 2 -48.53 44.28 -38.58
CA LYS A 2 -47.12 43.83 -38.59
C LYS A 2 -47.05 42.40 -38.06
N LEU A 3 -46.68 41.45 -38.92
CA LEU A 3 -46.42 40.06 -38.57
C LEU A 3 -45.02 39.97 -37.95
N LYS A 4 -44.92 39.65 -36.66
CA LYS A 4 -43.62 39.38 -35.99
C LYS A 4 -43.29 37.90 -36.15
N LEU A 5 -42.26 37.60 -36.93
CA LEU A 5 -41.65 36.28 -37.03
C LEU A 5 -40.77 36.08 -35.78
N ILE A 6 -41.19 35.21 -34.87
CA ILE A 6 -40.38 34.82 -33.70
C ILE A 6 -39.56 33.59 -34.12
N LEU A 7 -38.25 33.79 -34.29
CA LEU A 7 -37.30 32.72 -34.54
C LEU A 7 -36.98 32.03 -33.19
N LEU A 8 -37.56 30.86 -32.96
CA LEU A 8 -37.24 30.01 -31.81
C LEU A 8 -35.94 29.25 -32.12
N LEU A 9 -34.82 29.79 -31.66
CA LEU A 9 -33.54 29.07 -31.60
C LEU A 9 -33.62 28.04 -30.47
N ALA A 10 -33.98 26.81 -30.81
CA ALA A 10 -33.81 25.66 -29.94
C ALA A 10 -32.32 25.36 -29.79
N PHE A 11 -31.71 25.86 -28.72
CA PHE A 11 -30.41 25.35 -28.26
C PHE A 11 -30.64 23.92 -27.77
N ALA A 12 -30.37 22.95 -28.64
CA ALA A 12 -30.12 21.58 -28.22
C ALA A 12 -28.84 21.60 -27.36
N THR A 13 -28.99 21.71 -26.05
CA THR A 13 -27.91 21.39 -25.12
C THR A 13 -27.65 19.90 -25.27
N VAL A 14 -26.70 19.55 -26.12
CA VAL A 14 -26.15 18.20 -26.15
C VAL A 14 -25.45 18.01 -24.81
N ASN A 15 -26.12 17.33 -23.88
CA ASN A 15 -25.48 16.84 -22.67
C ASN A 15 -24.45 15.80 -23.12
N PHE A 16 -23.22 16.25 -23.37
CA PHE A 16 -22.06 15.39 -23.54
C PHE A 16 -21.64 14.83 -22.17
N ASN A 17 -22.53 14.07 -21.53
CA ASN A 17 -22.13 13.15 -20.47
C ASN A 17 -21.80 11.81 -21.12
N ALA A 18 -20.78 11.81 -21.98
CA ALA A 18 -20.02 10.60 -22.26
C ALA A 18 -19.05 10.40 -21.09
N GLN A 19 -19.60 10.13 -19.91
CA GLN A 19 -18.80 9.65 -18.79
C GLN A 19 -18.48 8.20 -19.12
N HIS A 20 -17.42 7.98 -19.91
CA HIS A 20 -16.84 6.65 -20.09
C HIS A 20 -16.53 6.13 -18.68
N SER A 21 -17.35 5.22 -18.19
CA SER A 21 -17.07 4.50 -16.96
C SER A 21 -15.82 3.67 -17.22
N CYS A 22 -14.66 4.20 -16.86
CA CYS A 22 -13.43 3.44 -16.93
C CYS A 22 -13.58 2.29 -15.92
N ASP A 23 -13.52 1.05 -16.38
CA ASP A 23 -13.62 -0.13 -15.52
C ASP A 23 -12.21 -0.65 -15.23
N PHE A 24 -11.67 -0.36 -14.05
CA PHE A 24 -10.30 -0.76 -13.71
C PHE A 24 -10.10 -2.27 -13.76
N THR A 25 -11.15 -3.07 -13.64
CA THR A 25 -11.03 -4.54 -13.65
C THR A 25 -10.64 -5.07 -15.03
N ALA A 26 -10.98 -4.36 -16.11
CA ALA A 26 -10.50 -4.66 -17.45
C ALA A 26 -9.02 -4.26 -17.67
N HIS A 27 -8.41 -3.54 -16.73
CA HIS A 27 -7.10 -2.93 -16.86
C HIS A 27 -6.10 -3.37 -15.78
N TYR A 28 -6.34 -4.49 -15.09
CA TYR A 28 -5.43 -5.00 -14.05
C TYR A 28 -3.98 -5.10 -14.53
N LEU A 29 -3.77 -5.61 -15.75
CA LEU A 29 -2.45 -5.81 -16.33
C LEU A 29 -1.74 -4.49 -16.68
N GLU A 30 -2.42 -3.34 -16.65
CA GLU A 30 -1.74 -2.04 -16.83
C GLU A 30 -0.89 -1.65 -15.63
N PHE A 31 -1.28 -2.08 -14.42
CA PHE A 31 -0.60 -1.69 -13.18
C PHE A 31 -0.08 -2.87 -12.35
N LEU A 32 -0.51 -4.09 -12.64
CA LEU A 32 -0.10 -5.29 -11.90
C LEU A 32 0.02 -6.48 -12.85
N THR A 33 1.22 -7.02 -12.97
CA THR A 33 1.51 -8.21 -13.76
C THR A 33 2.11 -9.31 -12.87
N ILE A 34 2.31 -10.49 -13.47
CA ILE A 34 3.01 -11.60 -12.83
C ILE A 34 4.25 -11.97 -13.63
N GLU A 35 5.28 -12.36 -12.91
CA GLU A 35 6.53 -12.89 -13.44
C GLU A 35 6.80 -14.23 -12.78
N VAL A 36 7.07 -15.28 -13.58
CA VAL A 36 7.50 -16.58 -13.07
C VAL A 36 9.02 -16.63 -13.14
N LYS A 37 9.67 -16.95 -12.02
CA LYS A 37 11.13 -17.20 -11.98
C LYS A 37 11.40 -18.57 -11.42
N THR A 38 12.40 -19.24 -11.99
CA THR A 38 12.85 -20.54 -11.49
C THR A 38 14.10 -20.35 -10.63
N PHE A 39 14.06 -20.90 -9.42
CA PHE A 39 15.20 -21.00 -8.50
C PHE A 39 15.29 -22.45 -8.02
N ASP A 40 16.46 -23.07 -8.11
CA ASP A 40 16.70 -24.46 -7.68
C ASP A 40 15.64 -25.46 -8.22
N ASP A 41 15.34 -25.35 -9.52
CA ASP A 41 14.31 -26.14 -10.24
C ASP A 41 12.86 -25.94 -9.78
N GLU A 42 12.61 -25.02 -8.84
CA GLU A 42 11.28 -24.62 -8.41
C GLU A 42 10.85 -23.30 -9.05
N ALA A 43 9.63 -23.26 -9.57
CA ALA A 43 9.04 -22.06 -10.16
C ALA A 43 8.28 -21.26 -9.09
N TYR A 44 8.62 -19.98 -8.99
CA TYR A 44 8.04 -19.03 -8.05
C TYR A 44 7.36 -17.89 -8.81
N ILE A 45 6.19 -17.46 -8.32
CA ILE A 45 5.45 -16.35 -8.92
C ILE A 45 5.68 -15.07 -8.15
N PHE A 46 6.02 -14.03 -8.89
CA PHE A 46 6.24 -12.69 -8.38
C PHE A 46 5.17 -11.76 -8.93
N LEU A 47 4.41 -11.15 -8.03
CA LEU A 47 3.60 -9.98 -8.36
C LEU A 47 4.54 -8.82 -8.72
N LYS A 48 4.31 -8.23 -9.88
CA LYS A 48 5.10 -7.13 -10.42
C LYS A 48 4.20 -5.92 -10.64
N PRO A 49 4.09 -5.03 -9.64
CA PRO A 49 3.45 -3.75 -9.85
C PRO A 49 4.27 -2.94 -10.83
N GLN A 50 3.60 -2.28 -11.77
CA GLN A 50 4.23 -1.47 -12.79
C GLN A 50 3.49 -0.14 -12.93
N LYS A 51 4.22 0.87 -13.40
CA LYS A 51 3.63 2.19 -13.63
C LYS A 51 2.75 2.11 -14.87
N PRO A 52 1.44 2.41 -14.77
CA PRO A 52 0.56 2.38 -15.93
C PRO A 52 0.84 3.54 -16.89
N SER A 53 0.27 3.48 -18.09
CA SER A 53 0.30 4.58 -19.06
C SER A 53 -0.33 5.85 -18.47
N GLU A 54 0.16 7.03 -18.84
CA GLU A 54 -0.46 8.29 -18.41
C GLU A 54 -1.87 8.48 -18.99
N SER A 55 -2.19 7.76 -20.07
CA SER A 55 -3.54 7.70 -20.65
C SER A 55 -4.51 6.84 -19.84
N PHE A 56 -4.03 6.06 -18.85
CA PHE A 56 -4.87 5.25 -17.99
C PHE A 56 -5.73 6.14 -17.10
N CYS A 57 -7.04 5.93 -17.09
CA CYS A 57 -7.97 6.81 -16.35
C CYS A 57 -7.65 6.93 -14.86
N PHE A 58 -7.00 5.89 -14.29
CA PHE A 58 -6.64 5.84 -12.89
C PHE A 58 -5.15 6.11 -12.63
N TYR A 59 -4.40 6.59 -13.63
CA TYR A 59 -2.96 6.86 -13.53
C TYR A 59 -2.54 7.61 -12.25
N PRO A 60 -3.22 8.70 -11.82
CA PRO A 60 -2.78 9.45 -10.64
C PRO A 60 -2.70 8.61 -9.35
N VAL A 61 -3.54 7.58 -9.26
CA VAL A 61 -3.68 6.70 -8.08
C VAL A 61 -2.78 5.47 -8.19
N PHE A 62 -2.56 4.95 -9.40
CA PHE A 62 -1.79 3.72 -9.62
C PHE A 62 -0.31 3.96 -9.98
N LYS A 63 0.14 5.22 -10.09
CA LYS A 63 1.55 5.55 -10.39
C LYS A 63 2.52 5.20 -9.25
N ASP A 64 2.06 5.13 -7.99
CA ASP A 64 2.88 4.67 -6.87
C ASP A 64 2.87 3.13 -6.84
N THR A 65 3.88 2.55 -7.49
CA THR A 65 3.98 1.09 -7.61
C THR A 65 4.20 0.41 -6.26
N MET A 66 4.78 1.09 -5.26
CA MET A 66 5.00 0.50 -3.94
C MET A 66 3.71 0.48 -3.11
N TYR A 67 2.86 1.50 -3.25
CA TYR A 67 1.52 1.49 -2.69
C TYR A 67 0.71 0.30 -3.24
N ILE A 68 0.72 0.13 -4.57
CA ILE A 68 0.04 -1.00 -5.23
C ILE A 68 0.68 -2.35 -4.86
N ASN A 69 2.00 -2.41 -4.74
CA ASN A 69 2.72 -3.60 -4.26
C ASN A 69 2.23 -4.03 -2.88
N TYR A 70 2.08 -3.06 -1.96
CA TYR A 70 1.64 -3.36 -0.61
C TYR A 70 0.22 -3.91 -0.62
N LEU A 71 -0.71 -3.23 -1.29
CA LEU A 71 -2.10 -3.69 -1.38
C LEU A 71 -2.20 -5.08 -2.01
N SER A 72 -1.48 -5.32 -3.11
CA SER A 72 -1.53 -6.60 -3.81
C SER A 72 -0.96 -7.73 -2.94
N LYS A 73 0.22 -7.56 -2.36
CA LYS A 73 0.82 -8.57 -1.48
C LYS A 73 0.07 -8.78 -0.17
N SER A 74 -0.64 -7.78 0.34
CA SER A 74 -1.28 -7.84 1.67
C SER A 74 -2.72 -8.35 1.62
N LEU A 75 -3.34 -8.29 0.44
CA LEU A 75 -4.76 -8.61 0.28
C LEU A 75 -5.01 -9.78 -0.68
N LEU A 76 -4.13 -10.01 -1.67
CA LEU A 76 -4.29 -11.14 -2.56
C LEU A 76 -3.97 -12.45 -1.85
N ASP A 77 -4.89 -13.40 -1.92
CA ASP A 77 -4.62 -14.76 -1.46
C ASP A 77 -3.82 -15.53 -2.50
N LEU A 78 -2.49 -15.41 -2.41
CA LEU A 78 -1.56 -16.12 -3.28
C LEU A 78 -1.39 -17.60 -2.91
N LYS A 79 -2.07 -18.12 -1.88
CA LYS A 79 -1.94 -19.55 -1.50
C LYS A 79 -2.39 -20.51 -2.60
N TYR A 80 -3.20 -20.04 -3.53
CA TYR A 80 -3.63 -20.81 -4.71
C TYR A 80 -2.74 -20.56 -5.94
N VAL A 81 -1.79 -19.63 -5.87
CA VAL A 81 -1.02 -19.21 -7.05
C VAL A 81 0.05 -20.24 -7.44
N ASP A 82 0.60 -21.02 -6.50
CA ASP A 82 1.56 -22.07 -6.91
C ASP A 82 0.88 -23.25 -7.63
N GLU A 83 -0.36 -23.61 -7.28
CA GLU A 83 -1.09 -24.69 -7.97
C GLU A 83 -1.59 -24.27 -9.36
N TYR A 84 -2.08 -23.03 -9.49
CA TYR A 84 -2.69 -22.56 -10.73
C TYR A 84 -1.67 -22.29 -11.84
N PHE A 85 -0.40 -22.06 -11.51
CA PHE A 85 0.59 -21.55 -12.46
C PHE A 85 1.76 -22.52 -12.70
N LYS A 86 1.76 -23.68 -12.03
CA LYS A 86 2.65 -24.81 -12.35
C LYS A 86 2.55 -25.21 -13.83
N GLY A 87 3.70 -25.42 -14.45
CA GLY A 87 3.83 -26.07 -15.75
C GLY A 87 3.64 -25.20 -17.00
N SER A 88 3.41 -23.90 -16.89
CA SER A 88 3.35 -22.99 -18.05
C SER A 88 4.35 -21.85 -17.92
N GLN A 89 5.19 -21.66 -18.95
CA GLN A 89 6.04 -20.48 -19.13
C GLN A 89 5.45 -19.48 -20.14
N ASN A 90 4.29 -19.78 -20.71
CA ASN A 90 3.63 -18.91 -21.69
C ASN A 90 2.95 -17.73 -20.97
N GLN A 91 3.42 -16.51 -21.25
CA GLN A 91 2.95 -15.29 -20.58
C GLN A 91 1.45 -14.99 -20.82
N GLU A 92 0.88 -15.31 -21.98
CA GLU A 92 -0.55 -15.10 -22.23
C GLU A 92 -1.40 -16.00 -21.34
N VAL A 93 -1.05 -17.28 -21.26
CA VAL A 93 -1.71 -18.25 -20.37
C VAL A 93 -1.56 -17.85 -18.90
N LEU A 94 -0.39 -17.37 -18.50
CA LEU A 94 -0.14 -16.86 -17.15
C LEU A 94 -1.04 -15.64 -16.87
N ASN A 95 -1.12 -14.68 -17.79
CA ASN A 95 -1.96 -13.50 -17.64
C ASN A 95 -3.45 -13.84 -17.52
N GLU A 96 -3.97 -14.76 -18.34
CA GLU A 96 -5.37 -15.21 -18.26
C GLU A 96 -5.69 -15.85 -16.91
N ARG A 97 -4.79 -16.71 -16.41
CA ARG A 97 -4.94 -17.34 -15.08
C ARG A 97 -4.90 -16.30 -13.98
N PHE A 98 -4.01 -15.32 -14.08
CA PHE A 98 -3.89 -14.24 -13.09
C PHE A 98 -5.14 -13.37 -13.06
N LEU A 99 -5.67 -12.97 -14.21
CA LEU A 99 -6.95 -12.26 -14.28
C LEU A 99 -8.09 -13.07 -13.66
N SER A 100 -8.14 -14.39 -13.88
CA SER A 100 -9.13 -15.26 -13.25
C SER A 100 -9.04 -15.29 -11.71
N VAL A 101 -7.82 -15.22 -11.17
CA VAL A 101 -7.60 -15.12 -9.72
C VAL A 101 -8.09 -13.77 -9.21
N LEU A 102 -7.70 -12.67 -9.86
CA LEU A 102 -8.09 -11.31 -9.47
C LEU A 102 -9.62 -11.10 -9.53
N ASP A 103 -10.31 -11.69 -10.50
CA ASP A 103 -11.76 -11.60 -10.62
C ASP A 103 -12.51 -12.28 -9.48
N LYS A 104 -11.93 -13.34 -8.93
CA LYS A 104 -12.49 -14.10 -7.80
C LYS A 104 -12.08 -13.52 -6.44
N ASP A 105 -11.03 -12.70 -6.39
CA ASP A 105 -10.56 -12.10 -5.14
C ASP A 105 -11.43 -10.92 -4.70
N THR A 106 -12.40 -11.23 -3.85
CA THR A 106 -13.35 -10.24 -3.34
C THR A 106 -12.70 -9.20 -2.41
N ILE A 107 -11.62 -9.54 -1.71
CA ILE A 107 -10.97 -8.66 -0.73
C ILE A 107 -10.17 -7.59 -1.45
N PHE A 108 -9.31 -8.00 -2.38
CA PHE A 108 -8.51 -7.09 -3.19
C PHE A 108 -9.40 -6.20 -4.07
N LYS A 109 -10.40 -6.80 -4.74
CA LYS A 109 -11.36 -6.04 -5.57
C LYS A 109 -12.13 -5.01 -4.75
N LYS A 110 -12.56 -5.35 -3.53
CA LYS A 110 -13.23 -4.39 -2.64
C LYS A 110 -12.29 -3.23 -2.27
N SER A 111 -11.04 -3.53 -1.94
CA SER A 111 -10.03 -2.52 -1.58
C SER A 111 -9.75 -1.55 -2.73
N LEU A 112 -9.61 -2.03 -3.97
CA LEU A 112 -9.42 -1.17 -5.14
C LEU A 112 -10.66 -0.34 -5.48
N ASN A 113 -11.85 -0.92 -5.36
CA ASN A 113 -13.11 -0.18 -5.52
C ASN A 113 -13.25 0.95 -4.50
N GLU A 114 -12.79 0.73 -3.26
CA GLU A 114 -12.77 1.75 -2.23
C GLU A 114 -11.79 2.87 -2.56
N LEU A 115 -10.57 2.51 -2.97
CA LEU A 115 -9.55 3.45 -3.40
C LEU A 115 -10.07 4.34 -4.54
N ILE A 116 -10.54 3.74 -5.63
CA ILE A 116 -11.08 4.47 -6.80
C ILE A 116 -12.31 5.28 -6.41
N GLY A 117 -13.20 4.68 -5.63
CA GLY A 117 -14.41 5.33 -5.14
C GLY A 117 -14.11 6.65 -4.44
N LYS A 118 -13.16 6.64 -3.51
CA LYS A 118 -12.83 7.77 -2.63
C LYS A 118 -11.85 8.78 -3.24
N THR A 119 -11.19 8.44 -4.35
CA THR A 119 -10.19 9.31 -4.99
C THR A 119 -10.66 9.89 -6.31
N ILE A 120 -11.29 9.07 -7.17
CA ILE A 120 -11.67 9.46 -8.53
C ILE A 120 -13.18 9.69 -8.64
N LEU A 121 -14.00 8.82 -8.04
CA LEU A 121 -15.46 8.88 -8.16
C LEU A 121 -16.12 9.80 -7.12
N GLY A 122 -15.33 10.50 -6.30
CA GLY A 122 -15.82 11.51 -5.36
C GLY A 122 -16.63 10.96 -4.18
N LYS A 123 -16.53 9.66 -3.84
CA LYS A 123 -17.10 9.16 -2.60
C LYS A 123 -16.40 9.82 -1.40
N PRO A 124 -17.12 10.06 -0.29
CA PRO A 124 -16.51 10.63 0.91
C PRO A 124 -15.30 9.82 1.37
N LYS A 125 -14.19 10.53 1.61
CA LYS A 125 -12.98 9.97 2.23
C LYS A 125 -13.19 9.80 3.73
N ASP A 126 -12.61 8.77 4.31
CA ASP A 126 -12.59 8.64 5.77
C ASP A 126 -11.64 9.67 6.37
N THR A 127 -11.82 10.03 7.63
CA THR A 127 -10.84 10.83 8.37
C THR A 127 -10.10 9.93 9.34
N ILE A 128 -8.77 10.00 9.34
CA ILE A 128 -7.91 9.37 10.34
C ILE A 128 -7.15 10.45 11.11
N THR A 129 -6.89 10.20 12.39
CA THR A 129 -6.00 11.05 13.20
C THR A 129 -4.55 10.77 12.88
N PHE A 130 -3.67 11.74 13.13
CA PHE A 130 -2.23 11.54 13.03
C PHE A 130 -1.74 10.41 13.97
N ASN A 131 -2.36 10.27 15.14
CA ASN A 131 -2.10 9.13 16.02
C ASN A 131 -2.42 7.77 15.37
N GLN A 132 -3.53 7.66 14.64
CA GLN A 132 -3.86 6.44 13.89
C GLN A 132 -2.89 6.21 12.74
N LEU A 133 -2.42 7.26 12.06
CA LEU A 133 -1.40 7.16 11.03
C LEU A 133 -0.09 6.60 11.62
N MET A 134 0.39 7.18 12.72
CA MET A 134 1.61 6.74 13.39
C MET A 134 1.49 5.31 13.93
N ASN A 135 0.35 4.95 14.53
CA ASN A 135 0.11 3.58 14.96
C ASN A 135 0.17 2.57 13.81
N ASN A 136 -0.13 2.98 12.57
CA ASN A 136 0.06 2.13 11.39
C ASN A 136 1.52 2.15 10.90
N ALA A 137 2.19 3.29 10.93
CA ALA A 137 3.57 3.44 10.47
C ALA A 137 4.58 2.61 11.28
N VAL A 138 4.47 2.63 12.61
CA VAL A 138 5.43 1.95 13.51
C VAL A 138 5.48 0.44 13.29
N LYS A 139 4.40 -0.13 12.75
CA LYS A 139 4.30 -1.54 12.42
C LYS A 139 5.39 -1.99 11.46
N PHE A 140 5.88 -1.09 10.58
CA PHE A 140 6.91 -1.41 9.60
C PHE A 140 8.33 -1.44 10.15
N PHE A 141 8.51 -1.23 11.46
CA PHE A 141 9.78 -1.37 12.15
C PHE A 141 9.74 -2.64 13.01
N SER A 142 10.60 -3.60 12.72
CA SER A 142 10.63 -4.89 13.43
C SER A 142 11.92 -5.07 14.21
N ILE A 143 11.79 -5.77 15.34
CA ILE A 143 12.88 -6.27 16.17
C ILE A 143 12.60 -7.74 16.50
N TYR A 144 13.63 -8.58 16.41
CA TYR A 144 13.57 -10.03 16.61
C TYR A 144 14.90 -10.54 17.18
N LEU A 145 14.92 -11.74 17.75
CA LEU A 145 16.14 -12.39 18.22
C LEU A 145 16.74 -13.25 17.10
N ASN A 146 18.06 -13.24 16.95
CA ASN A 146 18.76 -14.23 16.12
C ASN A 146 19.04 -15.53 16.91
N GLU A 147 19.62 -16.52 16.26
CA GLU A 147 19.97 -17.83 16.87
C GLU A 147 20.90 -17.72 18.07
N ASP A 148 21.66 -16.62 18.19
CA ASP A 148 22.57 -16.35 19.32
C ASP A 148 21.87 -15.61 20.48
N GLY A 149 20.55 -15.38 20.39
CA GLY A 149 19.79 -14.60 21.38
C GLY A 149 20.06 -13.10 21.34
N ASN A 150 20.64 -12.56 20.27
CA ASN A 150 20.89 -11.13 20.09
C ASN A 150 19.76 -10.46 19.31
N TYR A 151 19.37 -9.26 19.73
CA TYR A 151 18.42 -8.44 18.98
C TYR A 151 18.95 -8.05 17.60
N LYS A 152 18.09 -8.20 16.60
CA LYS A 152 18.25 -7.72 15.22
C LYS A 152 17.02 -6.91 14.84
N GLY A 153 17.22 -5.97 13.92
CA GLY A 153 16.15 -5.12 13.42
C GLY A 153 15.98 -5.25 11.91
N LYS A 154 14.75 -5.05 11.43
CA LYS A 154 14.48 -4.87 9.99
C LYS A 154 13.35 -3.86 9.77
N ILE A 155 13.49 -3.00 8.76
CA ILE A 155 12.48 -2.04 8.31
C ILE A 155 11.75 -2.61 7.09
N CYS A 156 10.44 -2.39 7.00
CA CYS A 156 9.58 -2.87 5.92
C CYS A 156 9.68 -4.39 5.73
N VAL A 157 9.69 -5.16 6.83
CA VAL A 157 9.48 -6.62 6.74
C VAL A 157 8.12 -6.87 6.08
N GLY A 158 8.10 -7.74 5.08
CA GLY A 158 6.89 -8.10 4.35
C GLY A 158 5.79 -8.65 5.27
N ASN A 159 4.63 -8.87 4.67
CA ASN A 159 3.34 -9.12 5.30
C ASN A 159 3.25 -10.31 6.28
N GLU A 160 4.27 -11.11 6.48
CA GLU A 160 4.17 -12.33 7.29
C GLU A 160 4.33 -12.07 8.80
N LEU A 161 5.25 -11.19 9.20
CA LEU A 161 5.57 -10.99 10.64
C LEU A 161 4.67 -9.96 11.34
N ILE A 162 4.26 -8.90 10.64
CA ILE A 162 3.55 -7.75 11.23
C ILE A 162 2.03 -7.92 11.22
N ILE A 163 1.50 -8.44 10.13
CA ILE A 163 0.06 -8.43 9.84
C ILE A 163 -0.69 -9.49 10.64
N GLN A 164 -0.06 -10.63 10.91
CA GLN A 164 -0.74 -11.77 11.51
C GLN A 164 -0.90 -11.62 13.03
N ASN A 165 -0.04 -10.81 13.68
CA ASN A 165 0.14 -10.89 15.14
C ASN A 165 -0.29 -9.65 15.93
N LEU A 166 -0.58 -8.50 15.30
CA LEU A 166 -0.74 -7.24 16.03
C LEU A 166 -2.18 -6.71 16.14
N HIS A 167 -3.04 -6.84 15.12
CA HIS A 167 -4.40 -6.30 15.19
C HIS A 167 -5.44 -7.08 14.37
N LYS A 168 -6.63 -7.28 14.95
CA LYS A 168 -7.80 -7.86 14.27
C LYS A 168 -8.42 -6.95 13.20
N VAL A 169 -8.25 -5.63 13.32
CA VAL A 169 -8.80 -4.64 12.38
C VAL A 169 -7.65 -4.04 11.58
N ARG A 170 -7.79 -4.06 10.25
CA ARG A 170 -6.79 -3.61 9.28
C ARG A 170 -7.26 -2.34 8.58
N HIS A 171 -6.31 -1.49 8.19
CA HIS A 171 -6.56 -0.28 7.41
C HIS A 171 -5.68 -0.27 6.15
N PRO A 172 -5.99 -1.10 5.13
CA PRO A 172 -5.04 -1.39 4.05
C PRO A 172 -4.54 -0.17 3.30
N GLN A 173 -5.38 0.85 3.11
CA GLN A 173 -5.01 2.08 2.41
C GLN A 173 -4.03 2.94 3.21
N VAL A 174 -4.23 3.03 4.53
CA VAL A 174 -3.34 3.74 5.45
C VAL A 174 -2.01 3.00 5.58
N GLU A 175 -2.08 1.68 5.66
CA GLU A 175 -0.91 0.81 5.72
C GLU A 175 -0.09 0.89 4.43
N ALA A 176 -0.74 0.88 3.26
CA ALA A 176 -0.09 1.04 1.96
C ALA A 176 0.63 2.39 1.83
N PHE A 177 -0.02 3.46 2.28
CA PHE A 177 0.59 4.79 2.34
C PHE A 177 1.83 4.79 3.25
N CYS A 178 1.69 4.35 4.50
CA CYS A 178 2.82 4.31 5.43
C CYS A 178 3.98 3.44 4.90
N PHE A 179 3.66 2.28 4.32
CA PHE A 179 4.67 1.40 3.74
C PHE A 179 5.40 2.08 2.57
N SER A 180 4.66 2.63 1.60
CA SER A 180 5.28 3.23 0.41
C SER A 180 6.12 4.45 0.77
N SER A 181 5.64 5.30 1.68
CA SER A 181 6.38 6.45 2.20
C SER A 181 7.66 6.04 2.93
N ILE A 182 7.59 5.14 3.91
CA ILE A 182 8.78 4.67 4.64
C ILE A 182 9.77 4.01 3.68
N PHE A 183 9.30 3.16 2.77
CA PHE A 183 10.14 2.44 1.83
C PHE A 183 10.85 3.39 0.85
N LYS A 184 10.14 4.40 0.33
CA LYS A 184 10.70 5.44 -0.54
C LYS A 184 11.89 6.14 0.11
N HIS A 185 11.73 6.53 1.38
CA HIS A 185 12.79 7.23 2.12
C HIS A 185 13.90 6.31 2.61
N LEU A 186 13.58 5.05 2.92
CA LEU A 186 14.59 4.03 3.24
C LEU A 186 15.59 3.81 2.09
N LEU A 187 15.13 3.88 0.84
CA LEU A 187 15.96 3.75 -0.35
C LEU A 187 16.55 5.08 -0.85
N SER A 188 16.14 6.19 -0.26
CA SER A 188 16.58 7.52 -0.68
C SER A 188 18.04 7.76 -0.28
N LYS A 189 18.77 8.50 -1.12
CA LYS A 189 20.06 9.08 -0.73
C LYS A 189 19.92 10.43 -0.03
N ASP A 190 18.71 11.00 -0.06
CA ASP A 190 18.39 12.23 0.65
C ASP A 190 18.30 11.92 2.15
N LYS A 191 19.10 12.63 2.94
CA LYS A 191 19.16 12.52 4.40
C LYS A 191 18.24 13.52 5.11
N LYS A 192 17.32 14.18 4.40
CA LYS A 192 16.37 15.12 5.00
C LYS A 192 15.66 14.53 6.24
N TYR A 193 15.34 13.23 6.20
CA TYR A 193 14.73 12.51 7.31
C TYR A 193 15.58 11.30 7.69
N ASP A 194 16.43 11.44 8.71
CA ASP A 194 17.34 10.38 9.15
C ASP A 194 16.70 9.43 10.20
N PHE A 195 15.45 9.00 9.95
CA PHE A 195 14.77 8.07 10.86
C PHE A 195 15.43 6.69 10.87
N VAL A 196 16.28 6.37 9.87
CA VAL A 196 16.98 5.08 9.77
C VAL A 196 18.09 4.99 10.81
N ASP A 197 18.91 6.03 10.98
CA ASP A 197 19.95 6.02 12.01
C ASP A 197 19.35 6.17 13.42
N GLU A 198 18.24 6.88 13.55
CA GLU A 198 17.46 6.93 14.81
C GLU A 198 16.84 5.57 15.15
N TRP A 199 16.32 4.84 14.16
CA TRP A 199 15.84 3.47 14.35
C TRP A 199 16.96 2.52 14.77
N LYS A 200 18.16 2.62 14.17
CA LYS A 200 19.31 1.80 14.60
C LYS A 200 19.68 2.09 16.05
N THR A 201 19.70 3.37 16.43
CA THR A 201 19.93 3.80 17.80
C THR A 201 18.88 3.18 18.74
N ALA A 202 17.60 3.26 18.38
CA ALA A 202 16.53 2.64 19.17
C ALA A 202 16.72 1.13 19.37
N VAL A 203 17.15 0.39 18.34
CA VAL A 203 17.44 -1.06 18.46
C VAL A 203 18.63 -1.31 19.39
N ILE A 204 19.68 -0.49 19.33
CA ILE A 204 20.85 -0.59 20.22
C ILE A 204 20.45 -0.30 21.67
N ASP A 205 19.67 0.75 21.90
CA ASP A 205 19.20 1.13 23.24
C ASP A 205 18.34 0.03 23.85
N ILE A 206 17.43 -0.55 23.07
CA ILE A 206 16.62 -1.71 23.49
C ILE A 206 17.51 -2.91 23.84
N ALA A 207 18.53 -3.18 23.03
CA ALA A 207 19.45 -4.30 23.29
C ALA A 207 20.33 -4.09 24.52
N SER A 208 20.48 -2.85 25.00
CA SER A 208 21.28 -2.52 26.18
C SER A 208 20.56 -2.74 27.52
N VAL A 209 19.26 -3.02 27.49
CA VAL A 209 18.43 -3.21 28.69
C VAL A 209 17.96 -4.66 28.84
N SER A 210 17.86 -5.13 30.08
CA SER A 210 17.29 -6.45 30.36
C SER A 210 15.77 -6.40 30.22
N LEU A 211 15.24 -7.05 29.17
CA LEU A 211 13.82 -7.06 28.87
C LEU A 211 13.08 -8.28 29.45
N GLY A 212 13.77 -9.23 30.06
CA GLY A 212 13.14 -10.42 30.61
C GLY A 212 14.11 -11.60 30.66
N VAL A 213 13.58 -12.74 31.05
CA VAL A 213 14.27 -14.04 31.04
C VAL A 213 13.67 -15.01 30.04
N ASP A 214 12.39 -14.83 29.70
CA ASP A 214 11.66 -15.60 28.71
C ASP A 214 11.75 -14.91 27.34
N GLU A 215 12.10 -15.67 26.29
CA GLU A 215 12.37 -15.12 24.95
C GLU A 215 11.12 -14.49 24.31
N ASP A 216 9.95 -15.11 24.46
CA ASP A 216 8.70 -14.60 23.90
C ASP A 216 8.30 -13.27 24.58
N GLU A 217 8.42 -13.20 25.91
CA GLU A 217 8.21 -11.95 26.65
C GLU A 217 9.23 -10.87 26.28
N MET A 218 10.50 -11.24 26.12
CA MET A 218 11.57 -10.34 25.71
C MET A 218 11.29 -9.71 24.34
N ILE A 219 10.84 -10.50 23.37
CA ILE A 219 10.50 -10.03 22.03
C ILE A 219 9.30 -9.09 22.08
N LEU A 220 8.23 -9.46 22.80
CA LEU A 220 7.03 -8.61 22.92
C LEU A 220 7.34 -7.26 23.56
N ARG A 221 8.17 -7.24 24.61
CA ARG A 221 8.61 -5.99 25.27
C ARG A 221 9.50 -5.16 24.35
N ALA A 222 10.41 -5.80 23.61
CA ALA A 222 11.26 -5.12 22.63
C ALA A 222 10.43 -4.47 21.51
N GLN A 223 9.44 -5.18 20.98
CA GLN A 223 8.53 -4.66 19.96
C GLN A 223 7.72 -3.48 20.47
N GLY A 224 7.16 -3.58 21.69
CA GLY A 224 6.44 -2.48 22.32
C GLY A 224 7.31 -1.24 22.52
N ALA A 225 8.54 -1.43 23.01
CA ALA A 225 9.51 -0.35 23.18
C ALA A 225 9.86 0.30 21.83
N LEU A 226 10.15 -0.51 20.80
CA LEU A 226 10.46 -0.01 19.47
C LEU A 226 9.30 0.81 18.88
N PHE A 227 8.07 0.32 19.01
CA PHE A 227 6.90 1.05 18.52
C PHE A 227 6.72 2.38 19.23
N LEU A 228 6.95 2.45 20.55
CA LEU A 228 6.87 3.71 21.27
C LEU A 228 7.96 4.70 20.83
N LEU A 229 9.20 4.23 20.68
CA LEU A 229 10.32 5.05 20.22
C LEU A 229 10.07 5.58 18.80
N MET A 230 9.66 4.72 17.88
CA MET A 230 9.36 5.12 16.50
C MET A 230 8.11 6.00 16.41
N LYS A 231 7.10 5.79 17.26
CA LYS A 231 5.92 6.65 17.31
C LYS A 231 6.30 8.09 17.66
N ASN A 232 7.28 8.27 18.54
CA ASN A 232 7.74 9.57 19.01
C ASN A 232 8.92 10.13 18.18
N ASN A 233 9.31 9.45 17.10
CA ASN A 233 10.40 9.86 16.25
C ASN A 233 9.99 11.05 15.36
N GLU A 234 10.57 12.23 15.61
CA GLU A 234 10.20 13.47 14.92
C GLU A 234 10.48 13.44 13.41
N ASN A 235 11.58 12.80 12.98
CA ASN A 235 11.90 12.70 11.56
C ASN A 235 10.91 11.82 10.81
N LEU A 236 10.50 10.69 11.39
CA LEU A 236 9.47 9.82 10.84
C LEU A 236 8.13 10.55 10.78
N GLN A 237 7.75 11.26 11.84
CA GLN A 237 6.52 12.06 11.88
C GLN A 237 6.50 13.11 10.77
N ASN A 238 7.57 13.92 10.68
CA ASN A 238 7.69 14.99 9.68
C ASN A 238 7.71 14.43 8.25
N MET A 239 8.41 13.31 8.02
CA MET A 239 8.43 12.61 6.74
C MET A 239 7.03 12.18 6.31
N LEU A 240 6.27 11.53 7.20
CA LEU A 240 4.92 11.06 6.89
C LEU A 240 3.94 12.22 6.65
N LEU A 241 4.09 13.34 7.37
CA LEU A 241 3.30 14.54 7.14
C LEU A 241 3.59 15.16 5.76
N GLU A 242 4.86 15.28 5.37
CA GLU A 242 5.21 15.80 4.05
C GLU A 242 4.72 14.87 2.94
N GLU A 243 4.93 13.55 3.07
CA GLU A 243 4.41 12.59 2.09
C GLU A 243 2.88 12.62 2.02
N TYR A 244 2.18 12.85 3.14
CA TYR A 244 0.73 13.02 3.13
C TYR A 244 0.35 14.28 2.34
N GLU A 245 0.95 15.43 2.63
CA GLU A 245 0.64 16.68 1.94
C GLU A 245 0.89 16.61 0.43
N LEU A 246 1.93 15.88 0.01
CA LEU A 246 2.26 15.65 -1.40
C LEU A 246 1.26 14.73 -2.12
N ASN A 247 0.59 13.82 -1.39
CA ASN A 247 -0.25 12.77 -1.98
C ASN A 247 -1.74 12.85 -1.59
N LYS A 248 -2.15 13.79 -0.71
CA LYS A 248 -3.50 13.87 -0.13
C LYS A 248 -4.65 13.83 -1.14
N ASP A 249 -4.43 14.35 -2.35
CA ASP A 249 -5.44 14.35 -3.41
C ASP A 249 -5.75 12.94 -3.91
N VAL A 250 -4.73 12.08 -3.98
CA VAL A 250 -4.82 10.69 -4.49
C VAL A 250 -4.95 9.64 -3.38
N LEU A 251 -5.01 10.05 -2.11
CA LEU A 251 -5.26 9.15 -0.98
C LEU A 251 -6.76 9.05 -0.67
N PRO A 252 -7.27 7.87 -0.26
CA PRO A 252 -8.69 7.66 0.03
C PRO A 252 -9.09 8.11 1.45
N PHE A 253 -8.26 8.91 2.12
CA PHE A 253 -8.50 9.40 3.48
C PHE A 253 -8.02 10.84 3.66
N TYR A 254 -8.62 11.55 4.63
CA TYR A 254 -8.13 12.79 5.19
C TYR A 254 -7.34 12.54 6.46
N LEU A 255 -6.31 13.35 6.68
CA LEU A 255 -5.55 13.36 7.92
C LEU A 255 -6.03 14.50 8.81
N SER A 256 -6.41 14.16 10.03
CA SER A 256 -6.66 15.12 11.11
C SER A 256 -5.43 15.20 12.01
N TYR A 257 -5.03 16.44 12.33
CA TYR A 257 -3.92 16.73 13.24
C TYR A 257 -4.34 16.73 14.72
N GLN A 258 -5.62 16.46 15.01
CA GLN A 258 -6.17 16.38 16.36
C GLN A 258 -5.88 15.03 17.02
#